data_AF-A0A6I6SAN8-F1
#
_entry.id   AF-A0A6I6SAN8-F1
#
_cell.length_a   1.000
_cell.length_b   1.000
_cell.length_c   1.000
_cell.angle_alpha   90.00
_cell.angle_beta   90.00
_cell.angle_gamma   90.00
#
_symmetry.space_group_name_H-M   'P 1'
#
loop_
_entity.id
_entity.type
_entity.pdbx_description
1 polymer ?
#
loop_
_entity_poly.entity_id
_entity_poly.type
_entity_poly.pdbx_seq_one_letter_code
_entity_poly.pdbx_strand_id
1 'polypeptide(L)'
;MPDPSPVDMEELSEAFRRGMDYSRAGLDMGFMGADGFPYDDRFTEERASRGAFRQQRGPGPGHGGPPSRLLDDKARSTLLRSMPGNIDYPYHLINGRTNRHPETFHARPGDRIRIRFINAGGDTAYRVALGDHDMTITHTDGNPVEHARAGALLIGMAERYDVVVTAKDGVFPLVALAEGKSRHALAVLRTANGRDPDDRYRLRELDGHVMTADKLRAHESVRARSRRPDRTLNMRLTGNMLRFNWAINGRPYTPSQRYPVEQGERVRLEFRNLTKMWHPVHLHGHSFRLPDGGPLKDTTIVRPDENIAVDFDADNPGLWMLHCHNIYHSESGMMTVLGYRRN
;
A
#
# COMPACT_ATOMS: atom_id res chain seq x y z
N MET A 1 7.57 19.01 -16.35
CA MET A 1 7.86 17.85 -15.47
C MET A 1 7.89 16.63 -16.37
N PRO A 2 8.91 15.77 -16.32
CA PRO A 2 8.89 14.54 -17.10
C PRO A 2 7.86 13.58 -16.48
N ASP A 3 7.04 13.01 -17.36
CA ASP A 3 6.03 12.01 -17.06
C ASP A 3 6.69 10.77 -16.42
N PRO A 4 6.27 10.29 -15.24
CA PRO A 4 6.75 9.02 -14.73
C PRO A 4 6.17 7.92 -15.62
N SER A 5 6.99 7.37 -16.50
CA SER A 5 6.63 6.21 -17.31
C SER A 5 6.09 5.09 -16.40
N PRO A 6 5.01 4.40 -16.81
CA PRO A 6 4.49 3.26 -16.05
C PRO A 6 5.62 2.24 -15.86
N VAL A 7 5.76 1.74 -14.63
CA VAL A 7 6.78 0.74 -14.32
C VAL A 7 6.45 -0.51 -15.12
N ASP A 8 7.37 -0.96 -15.97
CA ASP A 8 7.20 -2.19 -16.75
C ASP A 8 7.14 -3.38 -15.79
N MET A 9 6.00 -4.10 -15.82
CA MET A 9 5.75 -5.23 -14.94
C MET A 9 6.59 -6.46 -15.30
N GLU A 10 6.99 -6.56 -16.57
CA GLU A 10 7.92 -7.59 -17.05
C GLU A 10 9.34 -7.24 -16.58
N GLU A 11 9.74 -5.96 -16.65
CA GLU A 11 10.98 -5.45 -16.06
C GLU A 11 11.02 -5.59 -14.53
N LEU A 12 9.92 -5.35 -13.81
CA LEU A 12 9.83 -5.60 -12.37
C LEU A 12 9.97 -7.09 -12.04
N SER A 13 9.23 -7.95 -12.75
CA SER A 13 9.32 -9.40 -12.60
C SER A 13 10.74 -9.89 -12.94
N GLU A 14 11.37 -9.37 -13.98
CA GLU A 14 12.76 -9.65 -14.32
C GLU A 14 13.74 -9.06 -13.30
N ALA A 15 13.53 -7.87 -12.78
CA ALA A 15 14.36 -7.25 -11.75
C ALA A 15 14.27 -8.02 -10.43
N PHE A 16 13.09 -8.56 -10.07
CA PHE A 16 12.94 -9.51 -8.98
C PHE A 16 13.74 -10.79 -9.26
N ARG A 17 13.64 -11.36 -10.47
CA ARG A 17 14.43 -12.55 -10.85
C ARG A 17 15.95 -12.30 -10.84
N ARG A 18 16.41 -11.18 -11.40
CA ARG A 18 17.82 -10.77 -11.51
C ARG A 18 18.42 -10.36 -10.17
N GLY A 19 17.63 -9.72 -9.30
CA GLY A 19 18.05 -9.36 -7.94
C GLY A 19 18.24 -10.54 -6.99
N MET A 20 17.82 -11.75 -7.40
CA MET A 20 17.98 -12.99 -6.65
C MET A 20 18.97 -13.98 -7.29
N ASP A 21 19.68 -13.60 -8.36
CA ASP A 21 20.67 -14.46 -9.01
C ASP A 21 22.05 -14.36 -8.32
N TYR A 22 22.25 -15.20 -7.30
CA TYR A 22 23.59 -15.45 -6.76
C TYR A 22 24.35 -16.35 -7.74
N SER A 23 25.20 -15.70 -8.54
CA SER A 23 26.23 -16.24 -9.42
C SER A 23 25.81 -16.65 -10.84
N ARG A 24 26.38 -15.88 -11.79
CA ARG A 24 26.49 -16.11 -13.25
C ARG A 24 25.27 -15.72 -14.09
N ALA A 25 25.35 -14.54 -14.68
CA ALA A 25 25.60 -14.44 -16.12
C ALA A 25 25.91 -12.97 -16.49
N GLY A 26 27.09 -12.74 -17.05
CA GLY A 26 27.32 -11.54 -17.85
C GLY A 26 26.62 -11.73 -19.19
N LEU A 27 25.74 -10.81 -19.55
CA LEU A 27 25.33 -10.60 -20.94
C LEU A 27 25.16 -9.10 -21.18
N ASP A 28 26.12 -8.60 -21.95
CA ASP A 28 26.03 -7.44 -22.81
C ASP A 28 25.03 -7.75 -23.92
N MET A 29 23.99 -6.93 -24.11
CA MET A 29 23.10 -6.99 -25.27
C MET A 29 22.67 -5.59 -25.63
N GLY A 30 23.17 -5.15 -26.79
CA GLY A 30 22.98 -3.83 -27.36
C GLY A 30 21.57 -3.60 -27.89
N PHE A 31 21.25 -2.32 -27.95
CA PHE A 31 20.13 -1.78 -28.71
C PHE A 31 20.26 -2.15 -30.19
N MET A 32 19.24 -2.79 -30.75
CA MET A 32 18.92 -2.75 -32.17
C MET A 32 17.43 -2.46 -32.30
N GLY A 33 17.12 -1.32 -32.93
CA GLY A 33 15.78 -0.97 -33.38
C GLY A 33 15.52 -1.41 -34.82
N ALA A 34 14.25 -1.38 -35.19
CA ALA A 34 13.68 -1.35 -36.54
C ALA A 34 12.14 -1.20 -36.39
N ASP A 35 11.33 -0.37 -37.04
CA ASP A 35 11.36 0.70 -38.07
C ASP A 35 10.02 1.49 -37.87
N GLY A 36 9.71 2.70 -38.36
CA GLY A 36 10.29 3.59 -39.36
C GLY A 36 9.48 4.90 -39.51
N PHE A 37 10.04 5.83 -40.30
CA PHE A 37 9.57 7.14 -40.82
C PHE A 37 9.94 8.42 -40.03
N PRO A 38 10.29 9.51 -40.76
CA PRO A 38 11.58 10.20 -40.56
C PRO A 38 11.44 11.67 -40.12
N TYR A 39 12.49 12.23 -39.52
CA TYR A 39 12.69 13.68 -39.58
C TYR A 39 14.17 14.10 -39.56
N ASP A 40 14.56 14.63 -40.73
CA ASP A 40 15.60 15.59 -41.13
C ASP A 40 17.03 15.56 -40.54
N ASP A 41 17.96 15.40 -41.49
CA ASP A 41 19.40 15.53 -41.39
C ASP A 41 19.81 17.00 -41.19
N ARG A 42 20.76 17.23 -40.29
CA ARG A 42 21.87 18.19 -40.46
C ARG A 42 22.76 18.18 -39.22
N PHE A 43 23.93 17.55 -39.31
CA PHE A 43 25.24 18.19 -39.15
C PHE A 43 26.34 17.13 -39.26
N THR A 44 27.19 17.35 -40.25
CA THR A 44 28.35 16.58 -40.67
C THR A 44 29.58 16.81 -39.78
N GLU A 45 30.38 15.75 -39.67
CA GLU A 45 31.85 15.73 -39.65
C GLU A 45 32.61 16.40 -38.49
N GLU A 46 33.37 15.60 -37.71
CA GLU A 46 34.84 15.69 -37.84
C GLU A 46 35.61 14.47 -37.30
N ARG A 47 36.48 14.01 -38.20
CA ARG A 47 37.65 13.12 -38.15
C ARG A 47 38.25 12.67 -36.81
N ALA A 48 38.55 11.37 -36.85
CA ALA A 48 39.51 10.66 -36.02
C ALA A 48 40.94 11.21 -36.10
N SER A 49 41.64 11.19 -34.97
CA SER A 49 43.10 11.05 -34.93
C SER A 49 43.50 10.09 -33.81
N ARG A 50 44.32 9.10 -34.20
CA ARG A 50 44.88 8.06 -33.34
C ARG A 50 46.05 8.62 -32.55
N GLY A 51 46.01 8.51 -31.22
CA GLY A 51 47.15 8.71 -30.33
C GLY A 51 47.23 7.55 -29.35
N ALA A 52 48.23 6.68 -29.52
CA ALA A 52 48.49 5.57 -28.62
C ALA A 52 49.13 6.10 -27.32
N PHE A 53 48.42 5.98 -26.20
CA PHE A 53 48.99 6.14 -24.85
C PHE A 53 48.82 4.85 -24.04
N ARG A 54 49.97 4.18 -23.87
CA ARG A 54 50.41 3.29 -22.79
C ARG A 54 49.37 2.97 -21.69
N GLN A 55 48.94 1.71 -21.62
CA GLN A 55 48.17 1.15 -20.50
C GLN A 55 48.93 1.33 -19.18
N GLN A 56 48.49 2.27 -18.34
CA GLN A 56 48.59 2.12 -16.89
C GLN A 56 47.32 1.43 -16.40
N ARG A 57 47.48 0.37 -15.61
CA ARG A 57 46.38 -0.32 -14.94
C ARG A 57 45.74 0.63 -13.92
N GLY A 58 44.64 1.26 -14.29
CA GLY A 58 43.74 1.94 -13.36
C GLY A 58 42.92 0.92 -12.55
N PRO A 59 42.44 1.30 -11.35
CA PRO A 59 41.55 0.44 -10.56
C PRO A 59 40.27 0.16 -11.38
N GLY A 60 39.80 -1.07 -11.33
CA GLY A 60 38.67 -1.54 -12.13
C GLY A 60 37.39 -0.73 -11.91
N PRO A 61 36.46 -0.74 -12.87
CA PRO A 61 35.19 -0.03 -12.76
C PRO A 61 34.39 -0.61 -11.59
N GLY A 62 34.08 0.24 -10.61
CA GLY A 62 33.13 -0.10 -9.57
C GLY A 62 31.78 -0.45 -10.20
N HIS A 63 31.22 -1.59 -9.82
CA HIS A 63 29.87 -2.00 -10.17
C HIS A 63 28.86 -1.00 -9.58
N GLY A 64 28.51 0.02 -10.36
CA GLY A 64 27.48 0.99 -10.03
C GLY A 64 26.35 0.93 -11.04
N GLY A 65 25.57 -0.16 -11.02
CA GLY A 65 24.26 -0.15 -11.66
C GLY A 65 23.36 0.93 -11.05
N PRO A 66 22.29 1.36 -11.74
CA PRO A 66 21.32 2.28 -11.14
C PRO A 66 20.80 1.70 -9.81
N PRO A 67 20.52 2.55 -8.80
CA PRO A 67 20.06 2.09 -7.51
C PRO A 67 18.75 1.31 -7.65
N SER A 68 18.74 0.07 -7.19
CA SER A 68 17.53 -0.77 -7.15
C SER A 68 16.46 -0.08 -6.30
N ARG A 69 15.22 -0.11 -6.80
CA ARG A 69 14.04 0.36 -6.07
C ARG A 69 13.35 -0.75 -5.28
N LEU A 70 13.85 -1.99 -5.38
CA LEU A 70 13.34 -3.09 -4.58
C LEU A 70 13.69 -2.86 -3.12
N LEU A 71 12.73 -3.13 -2.24
CA LEU A 71 12.95 -3.06 -0.82
C LEU A 71 13.94 -4.14 -0.38
N ASP A 72 14.83 -3.78 0.55
CA ASP A 72 15.77 -4.70 1.19
C ASP A 72 15.03 -5.93 1.75
N ASP A 73 15.55 -7.12 1.44
CA ASP A 73 14.98 -8.40 1.84
C ASP A 73 14.98 -8.63 3.35
N LYS A 74 15.69 -7.81 4.12
CA LYS A 74 15.73 -7.78 5.60
C LYS A 74 14.72 -6.83 6.21
N ALA A 75 14.06 -5.96 5.44
CA ALA A 75 13.02 -5.07 5.96
C ALA A 75 11.88 -5.90 6.55
N ARG A 76 11.48 -5.62 7.80
CA ARG A 76 10.44 -6.38 8.51
C ARG A 76 9.49 -5.45 9.24
N SER A 77 8.23 -5.87 9.32
CA SER A 77 7.22 -5.27 10.18
C SER A 77 6.66 -6.32 11.14
N THR A 78 6.71 -6.02 12.43
CA THR A 78 6.08 -6.85 13.46
C THR A 78 4.56 -6.81 13.37
N LEU A 79 3.98 -5.65 13.01
CA LEU A 79 2.53 -5.47 12.88
C LEU A 79 1.96 -6.28 11.71
N LEU A 80 2.68 -6.30 10.58
CA LEU A 80 2.28 -7.00 9.35
C LEU A 80 2.76 -8.46 9.33
N ARG A 81 3.68 -8.83 10.24
CA ARG A 81 4.28 -10.17 10.38
C ARG A 81 5.03 -10.65 9.12
N SER A 82 5.53 -9.72 8.31
CA SER A 82 6.26 -10.02 7.07
C SER A 82 7.18 -8.86 6.68
N MET A 83 7.79 -8.97 5.50
CA MET A 83 8.30 -7.79 4.79
C MET A 83 7.14 -6.78 4.56
N PRO A 84 7.37 -5.47 4.71
CA PRO A 84 6.30 -4.47 4.72
C PRO A 84 5.84 -4.01 3.33
N GLY A 85 6.50 -4.43 2.25
CA GLY A 85 6.15 -4.06 0.88
C GLY A 85 7.26 -4.44 -0.08
N ASN A 86 7.07 -4.14 -1.36
CA ASN A 86 7.96 -4.52 -2.45
C ASN A 86 9.00 -3.44 -2.79
N ILE A 87 8.67 -2.17 -2.59
CA ILE A 87 9.43 -1.03 -3.14
C ILE A 87 9.95 -0.10 -2.04
N ASP A 88 11.22 0.30 -2.11
CA ASP A 88 11.79 1.39 -1.32
C ASP A 88 11.53 2.73 -2.02
N TYR A 89 10.35 3.31 -1.79
CA TYR A 89 10.04 4.63 -2.31
C TYR A 89 10.98 5.67 -1.68
N PRO A 90 11.61 6.55 -2.48
CA PRO A 90 12.52 7.57 -1.96
C PRO A 90 11.78 8.64 -1.16
N TYR A 91 10.49 8.84 -1.47
CA TYR A 91 9.63 9.85 -0.88
C TYR A 91 8.31 9.23 -0.46
N HIS A 92 7.87 9.61 0.73
CA HIS A 92 6.53 9.39 1.23
C HIS A 92 5.89 10.76 1.44
N LEU A 93 4.59 10.87 1.15
CA LEU A 93 3.92 12.15 1.03
C LEU A 93 2.68 12.23 1.92
N ILE A 94 2.45 13.40 2.51
CA ILE A 94 1.15 13.81 3.04
C ILE A 94 0.68 14.96 2.15
N ASN A 95 -0.49 14.84 1.52
CA ASN A 95 -1.05 15.85 0.60
C ASN A 95 -0.06 16.30 -0.50
N GLY A 96 0.71 15.36 -1.04
CA GLY A 96 1.71 15.65 -2.09
C GLY A 96 3.00 16.31 -1.59
N ARG A 97 3.17 16.50 -0.28
CA ARG A 97 4.33 17.16 0.34
C ARG A 97 5.27 16.17 1.03
N THR A 98 6.57 16.40 0.91
CA THR A 98 7.61 15.65 1.64
C THR A 98 7.81 16.22 3.03
N ASN A 99 8.52 15.48 3.89
CA ASN A 99 8.88 15.95 5.23
C ASN A 99 9.78 17.19 5.27
N ARG A 100 10.42 17.57 4.15
CA ARG A 100 11.24 18.79 4.04
C ARG A 100 10.43 20.06 3.76
N HIS A 101 9.22 19.89 3.21
CA HIS A 101 8.31 20.99 2.90
C HIS A 101 6.89 20.61 3.33
N PRO A 102 6.68 20.37 4.63
CA PRO A 102 5.45 19.78 5.14
C PRO A 102 4.25 20.71 4.93
N GLU A 103 3.08 20.11 4.69
CA GLU A 103 1.81 20.82 4.75
C GLU A 103 1.57 21.32 6.18
N THR A 104 1.06 22.55 6.34
CA THR A 104 0.72 23.11 7.66
C THR A 104 -0.77 23.39 7.75
N PHE A 105 -1.41 22.80 8.75
CA PHE A 105 -2.80 23.05 9.12
C PHE A 105 -2.83 24.06 10.27
N HIS A 106 -3.66 25.09 10.14
CA HIS A 106 -3.87 26.09 11.19
C HIS A 106 -5.19 25.85 11.91
N ALA A 107 -5.18 25.95 13.23
CA ALA A 107 -6.36 25.89 14.09
C ALA A 107 -6.18 26.78 15.31
N ARG A 108 -7.18 26.88 16.18
CA ARG A 108 -7.06 27.52 17.50
C ARG A 108 -6.98 26.46 18.60
N PRO A 109 -6.33 26.75 19.74
CA PRO A 109 -6.40 25.88 20.89
C PRO A 109 -7.87 25.62 21.29
N GLY A 110 -8.20 24.36 21.56
CA GLY A 110 -9.56 23.91 21.88
C GLY A 110 -10.45 23.57 20.68
N ASP A 111 -10.05 23.90 19.44
CA ASP A 111 -10.82 23.49 18.26
C ASP A 111 -10.88 21.95 18.19
N ARG A 112 -12.07 21.41 17.92
CA ARG A 112 -12.26 19.98 17.62
C ARG A 112 -12.08 19.75 16.13
N ILE A 113 -11.09 18.92 15.77
CA ILE A 113 -10.70 18.67 14.40
C ILE A 113 -10.98 17.22 14.04
N ARG A 114 -11.72 16.99 12.96
CA ARG A 114 -11.85 15.66 12.33
C ARG A 114 -10.79 15.52 11.25
N ILE A 115 -9.82 14.65 11.47
CA ILE A 115 -8.78 14.32 10.49
C ILE A 115 -9.23 13.07 9.75
N ARG A 116 -9.19 13.11 8.41
CA ARG A 116 -9.52 11.98 7.54
C ARG A 116 -8.24 11.44 6.94
N PHE A 117 -7.77 10.31 7.44
CA PHE A 117 -6.63 9.60 6.88
C PHE A 117 -7.10 8.74 5.71
N ILE A 118 -6.40 8.88 4.57
CA ILE A 118 -6.68 8.13 3.36
C ILE A 118 -5.34 7.61 2.84
N ASN A 119 -5.14 6.29 2.86
CA ASN A 119 -3.94 5.71 2.27
C ASN A 119 -4.17 5.41 0.79
N ALA A 120 -3.78 6.36 -0.06
CA ALA A 120 -3.81 6.24 -1.52
C ALA A 120 -2.53 5.61 -2.11
N GLY A 121 -1.68 4.99 -1.28
CA GLY A 121 -0.44 4.36 -1.73
C GLY A 121 -0.67 3.02 -2.44
N GLY A 122 0.29 2.64 -3.30
CA GLY A 122 0.24 1.36 -4.03
C GLY A 122 0.91 0.17 -3.33
N ASP A 123 1.72 0.39 -2.28
CA ASP A 123 2.53 -0.68 -1.67
C ASP A 123 2.73 -0.58 -0.16
N THR A 124 2.60 0.63 0.40
CA THR A 124 3.07 0.93 1.76
C THR A 124 1.91 1.13 2.72
N ALA A 125 1.88 0.35 3.80
CA ALA A 125 1.10 0.70 5.00
C ALA A 125 1.83 1.77 5.81
N TYR A 126 1.07 2.61 6.52
CA TYR A 126 1.62 3.63 7.39
C TYR A 126 1.15 3.45 8.82
N ARG A 127 2.02 3.76 9.78
CA ARG A 127 1.59 4.18 11.11
C ARG A 127 1.40 5.70 11.09
N VAL A 128 0.23 6.17 11.49
CA VAL A 128 -0.07 7.61 11.59
C VAL A 128 -0.32 8.02 13.03
N ALA A 129 0.20 9.19 13.42
CA ALA A 129 -0.02 9.78 14.74
C ALA A 129 0.15 11.30 14.69
N LEU A 130 -0.56 12.00 15.57
CA LEU A 130 -0.42 13.43 15.81
C LEU A 130 0.28 13.64 17.16
N GLY A 131 1.37 14.38 17.17
CA GLY A 131 2.20 14.49 18.37
C GLY A 131 1.52 15.20 19.52
N ASP A 132 1.72 14.67 20.72
CA ASP A 132 1.05 15.05 21.96
C ASP A 132 -0.49 14.95 21.91
N HIS A 133 -1.08 14.17 21.01
CA HIS A 133 -2.54 14.02 20.92
C HIS A 133 -2.98 12.56 20.93
N ASP A 134 -3.95 12.25 21.80
CA ASP A 134 -4.76 11.05 21.65
C ASP A 134 -5.77 11.27 20.52
N MET A 135 -5.83 10.33 19.58
CA MET A 135 -6.80 10.31 18.50
C MET A 135 -8.01 9.48 18.90
N THR A 136 -9.22 10.01 18.72
CA THR A 136 -10.45 9.23 18.86
C THR A 136 -10.91 8.78 17.48
N ILE A 137 -10.76 7.51 17.15
CA ILE A 137 -11.27 6.92 15.90
C ILE A 137 -12.78 6.88 15.96
N THR A 138 -13.42 7.40 14.92
CA THR A 138 -14.88 7.49 14.80
C THR A 138 -15.42 6.72 13.61
N HIS A 139 -14.64 6.60 12.53
CA HIS A 139 -15.03 5.87 11.33
C HIS A 139 -13.84 5.09 10.74
N THR A 140 -14.15 4.03 10.02
CA THR A 140 -13.22 3.35 9.12
C THR A 140 -13.92 3.04 7.79
N ASP A 141 -13.22 3.26 6.68
CA ASP A 141 -13.71 3.07 5.31
C ASP A 141 -15.08 3.72 5.03
N GLY A 142 -15.35 4.85 5.68
CA GLY A 142 -16.62 5.58 5.57
C GLY A 142 -17.73 5.14 6.52
N ASN A 143 -17.53 4.08 7.30
CA ASN A 143 -18.53 3.52 8.22
C ASN A 143 -18.20 3.86 9.69
N PRO A 144 -19.21 4.16 10.53
CA PRO A 144 -19.01 4.50 11.92
C PRO A 144 -18.58 3.29 12.77
N VAL A 145 -17.71 3.55 13.74
CA VAL A 145 -17.27 2.57 14.76
C VAL A 145 -17.66 3.04 16.15
N GLU A 146 -17.70 2.12 17.11
CA GLU A 146 -17.64 2.53 18.52
C GLU A 146 -16.36 3.33 18.74
N HIS A 147 -16.49 4.52 19.33
CA HIS A 147 -15.35 5.43 19.47
C HIS A 147 -14.20 4.77 20.25
N ALA A 148 -13.04 4.69 19.61
CA ALA A 148 -11.85 4.05 20.17
C ALA A 148 -10.70 5.05 20.26
N ARG A 149 -9.97 5.05 21.38
CA ARG A 149 -8.76 5.88 21.53
C ARG A 149 -7.55 5.17 20.93
N ALA A 150 -6.68 5.95 20.29
CA ALA A 150 -5.44 5.49 19.69
C ALA A 150 -4.35 6.56 19.81
N GLY A 151 -3.15 6.16 20.23
CA GLY A 151 -1.96 7.02 20.11
C GLY A 151 -1.41 7.01 18.69
N ALA A 152 -1.46 5.84 18.04
CA ALA A 152 -1.16 5.67 16.62
C ALA A 152 -2.13 4.69 15.97
N LEU A 153 -2.24 4.76 14.65
CA LEU A 153 -3.11 3.92 13.84
C LEU A 153 -2.30 3.31 12.69
N LEU A 154 -2.42 2.00 12.48
CA LEU A 154 -1.96 1.35 11.25
C LEU A 154 -3.02 1.50 10.16
N ILE A 155 -2.62 1.98 8.99
CA ILE A 155 -3.49 2.15 7.82
C ILE A 155 -2.85 1.49 6.59
N GLY A 156 -3.47 0.42 6.09
CA GLY A 156 -3.11 -0.25 4.84
C GLY A 156 -3.58 0.49 3.59
N MET A 157 -3.09 0.10 2.42
CA MET A 157 -3.53 0.69 1.14
C MET A 157 -5.05 0.55 0.99
N ALA A 158 -5.70 1.60 0.45
CA ALA A 158 -7.14 1.76 0.31
C ALA A 158 -7.97 1.86 1.58
N GLU A 159 -7.39 1.68 2.77
CA GLU A 159 -8.11 1.96 4.00
C GLU A 159 -8.26 3.48 4.24
N ARG A 160 -9.34 3.84 4.92
CA ARG A 160 -9.59 5.20 5.41
C ARG A 160 -9.98 5.16 6.88
N TYR A 161 -9.60 6.20 7.62
CA TYR A 161 -10.00 6.37 9.00
C TYR A 161 -10.28 7.83 9.31
N ASP A 162 -11.37 8.07 10.02
CA ASP A 162 -11.67 9.40 10.54
C ASP A 162 -11.42 9.42 12.04
N VAL A 163 -10.54 10.31 12.46
CA VAL A 163 -10.24 10.54 13.88
C VAL A 163 -10.65 11.95 14.29
N VAL A 164 -11.01 12.11 15.56
CA VAL A 164 -11.21 13.42 16.17
C VAL A 164 -10.14 13.67 17.21
N VAL A 165 -9.58 14.88 17.17
CA VAL A 165 -8.65 15.41 18.17
C VAL A 165 -9.17 16.76 18.67
N THR A 166 -8.74 17.16 19.87
CA THR A 166 -8.92 18.52 20.36
C THR A 166 -7.56 19.19 20.32
N ALA A 167 -7.43 20.27 19.54
CA ALA A 167 -6.15 20.90 19.29
C ALA A 167 -5.61 21.53 20.59
N LYS A 168 -4.40 21.14 20.99
CA LYS A 168 -3.67 21.78 22.08
C LYS A 168 -3.06 23.12 21.62
N ASP A 169 -2.52 23.89 22.56
CA ASP A 169 -1.77 25.12 22.27
C ASP A 169 -0.30 24.78 21.93
N GLY A 170 0.15 25.07 20.71
CA GLY A 170 1.51 24.73 20.25
C GLY A 170 1.67 24.46 18.75
N VAL A 171 2.73 23.72 18.42
CA VAL A 171 3.09 23.27 17.08
C VAL A 171 3.35 21.76 17.15
N PHE A 172 2.56 20.97 16.43
CA PHE A 172 2.51 19.52 16.60
C PHE A 172 2.79 18.80 15.27
N PRO A 173 3.73 17.84 15.24
CA PRO A 173 3.98 17.03 14.05
C PRO A 173 2.83 16.03 13.84
N LEU A 174 2.29 15.97 12.63
CA LEU A 174 1.47 14.88 12.14
C LEU A 174 2.35 13.99 11.25
N VAL A 175 2.65 12.78 11.72
CA VAL A 175 3.63 11.90 11.07
C VAL A 175 2.92 10.70 10.45
N ALA A 176 3.28 10.36 9.21
CA ALA A 176 2.96 9.09 8.58
C ALA A 176 4.26 8.29 8.36
N LEU A 177 4.53 7.34 9.24
CA LEU A 177 5.70 6.47 9.20
C LEU A 177 5.45 5.29 8.28
N ALA A 178 6.24 5.14 7.23
CA ALA A 178 6.21 4.00 6.32
C ALA A 178 6.60 2.75 7.10
N GLU A 179 5.65 1.84 7.29
CA GLU A 179 5.80 0.73 8.22
C GLU A 179 6.96 -0.17 7.79
N GLY A 180 7.89 -0.45 8.71
CA GLY A 180 9.07 -1.27 8.44
C GLY A 180 10.09 -0.71 7.43
N LYS A 181 9.94 0.52 6.95
CA LYS A 181 10.82 1.14 5.93
C LYS A 181 11.70 2.29 6.45
N SER A 182 11.56 2.68 7.72
CA SER A 182 12.35 3.74 8.37
C SER A 182 12.31 5.11 7.65
N ARG A 183 11.28 5.37 6.85
CA ARG A 183 11.00 6.65 6.18
C ARG A 183 9.64 7.17 6.63
N HIS A 184 9.43 8.47 6.59
CA HIS A 184 8.16 9.05 6.97
C HIS A 184 7.84 10.30 6.14
N ALA A 185 6.56 10.65 6.13
CA ALA A 185 6.07 11.96 5.72
C ALA A 185 5.68 12.76 6.96
N LEU A 186 5.71 14.09 6.84
CA LEU A 186 5.40 15.03 7.91
C LEU A 186 4.41 16.07 7.39
N ALA A 187 3.43 16.38 8.23
CA ALA A 187 2.64 17.60 8.19
C ALA A 187 2.68 18.24 9.59
N VAL A 188 2.19 19.47 9.72
CA VAL A 188 2.23 20.23 10.98
C VAL A 188 0.83 20.72 11.31
N LEU A 189 0.37 20.49 12.55
CA LEU A 189 -0.78 21.18 13.12
C LEU A 189 -0.28 22.35 13.96
N ARG A 190 -0.70 23.57 13.63
CA ARG A 190 -0.25 24.80 14.27
C ARG A 190 -1.41 25.55 14.90
N THR A 191 -1.31 25.80 16.19
CA THR A 191 -2.23 26.65 16.95
C THR A 191 -1.54 27.85 17.60
N ALA A 192 -0.20 27.86 17.62
CA ALA A 192 0.63 28.94 18.14
C ALA A 192 1.86 29.25 17.27
N ASN A 193 2.54 30.34 17.61
CA ASN A 193 3.89 30.63 17.09
C ASN A 193 4.89 29.65 17.70
N GLY A 194 5.88 29.25 16.90
CA GLY A 194 6.87 28.27 17.33
C GLY A 194 7.60 27.66 16.16
N ARG A 195 8.75 27.04 16.44
CA ARG A 195 9.59 26.39 15.43
C ARG A 195 8.90 25.14 14.90
N ASP A 196 9.03 24.90 13.60
CA ASP A 196 8.57 23.64 13.00
C ASP A 196 9.38 22.44 13.53
N PRO A 197 8.76 21.25 13.61
CA PRO A 197 9.47 20.01 13.88
C PRO A 197 10.57 19.74 12.85
N ASP A 198 11.64 19.08 13.29
CA ASP A 198 12.73 18.64 12.42
C ASP A 198 12.25 17.56 11.42
N ASP A 199 12.85 17.50 10.22
CA ASP A 199 12.46 16.52 9.19
C ASP A 199 12.82 15.07 9.55
N ARG A 200 13.61 14.87 10.62
CA ARG A 200 13.94 13.56 11.22
C ARG A 200 13.20 13.30 12.52
N TYR A 201 12.22 14.12 12.88
CA TYR A 201 11.50 13.99 14.14
C TYR A 201 10.89 12.59 14.29
N ARG A 202 11.16 11.95 15.43
CA ARG A 202 10.61 10.63 15.77
C ARG A 202 9.54 10.79 16.84
N LEU A 203 8.31 10.49 16.45
CA LEU A 203 7.16 10.62 17.32
C LEU A 203 6.96 9.33 18.14
N ARG A 204 6.92 9.46 19.47
CA ARG A 204 6.93 8.31 20.41
C ARG A 204 5.64 7.49 20.32
N GLU A 205 4.54 8.15 20.03
CA GLU A 205 3.20 7.60 19.90
C GLU A 205 3.14 6.50 18.83
N LEU A 206 3.97 6.61 17.78
CA LEU A 206 4.08 5.62 16.72
C LEU A 206 4.57 4.26 17.25
N ASP A 207 5.38 4.24 18.30
CA ASP A 207 5.93 3.02 18.91
C ASP A 207 5.12 2.55 20.14
N GLY A 208 4.09 3.30 20.51
CA GLY A 208 3.21 3.00 21.65
C GLY A 208 2.03 2.11 21.28
N HIS A 209 0.82 2.52 21.70
CA HIS A 209 -0.40 1.77 21.40
C HIS A 209 -0.87 2.03 19.96
N VAL A 210 -0.47 1.14 19.05
CA VAL A 210 -0.93 1.14 17.66
C VAL A 210 -2.26 0.41 17.54
N MET A 211 -3.28 1.15 17.10
CA MET A 211 -4.60 0.62 16.78
C MET A 211 -4.60 -0.03 15.40
N THR A 212 -5.33 -1.14 15.28
CA THR A 212 -5.52 -1.93 14.06
C THR A 212 -7.01 -2.27 13.90
N ALA A 213 -7.47 -2.52 12.67
CA ALA A 213 -8.89 -2.70 12.36
C ALA A 213 -9.59 -3.80 13.19
N ASP A 214 -8.88 -4.89 13.51
CA ASP A 214 -9.37 -6.04 14.28
C ASP A 214 -9.74 -5.69 15.73
N LYS A 215 -9.20 -4.59 16.26
CA LYS A 215 -9.49 -4.08 17.61
C LYS A 215 -10.69 -3.14 17.64
N LEU A 216 -11.21 -2.72 16.49
CA LEU A 216 -12.39 -1.87 16.41
C LEU A 216 -13.68 -2.68 16.50
N ARG A 217 -14.77 -1.99 16.79
CA ARG A 217 -16.13 -2.55 16.81
C ARG A 217 -17.05 -1.69 15.97
N ALA A 218 -17.96 -2.33 15.22
CA ALA A 218 -18.97 -1.60 14.48
C ALA A 218 -19.89 -0.82 15.43
N HIS A 219 -20.17 0.44 15.08
CA HIS A 219 -21.17 1.24 15.77
C HIS A 219 -22.56 0.57 15.65
N GLU A 220 -23.42 0.77 16.65
CA GLU A 220 -24.76 0.15 16.67
C GLU A 220 -25.59 0.44 15.40
N SER A 221 -25.43 1.63 14.82
CA SER A 221 -26.18 2.06 13.62
C SER A 221 -25.85 1.27 12.36
N VAL A 222 -24.69 0.60 12.31
CA VAL A 222 -24.27 -0.26 11.18
C VAL A 222 -24.03 -1.70 11.60
N ARG A 223 -24.25 -2.02 12.88
CA ARG A 223 -24.18 -3.38 13.40
C ARG A 223 -25.35 -4.16 12.84
N ALA A 224 -25.08 -5.04 11.88
CA ALA A 224 -26.11 -5.91 11.34
C ALA A 224 -26.56 -6.93 12.37
N ARG A 225 -27.81 -7.37 12.22
CA ARG A 225 -28.30 -8.56 12.93
C ARG A 225 -27.42 -9.76 12.57
N SER A 226 -27.12 -10.58 13.56
CA SER A 226 -26.46 -11.86 13.34
C SER A 226 -27.31 -12.69 12.37
N ARG A 227 -26.72 -13.06 11.23
CA ARG A 227 -27.33 -13.88 10.18
C ARG A 227 -26.27 -14.86 9.70
N ARG A 228 -26.64 -16.13 9.54
CA ARG A 228 -25.73 -17.13 8.94
C ARG A 228 -25.51 -16.79 7.46
N PRO A 229 -24.31 -17.03 6.91
CA PRO A 229 -24.10 -16.88 5.48
C PRO A 229 -24.92 -17.90 4.71
N ASP A 230 -25.55 -17.46 3.63
CA ASP A 230 -26.23 -18.32 2.66
C ASP A 230 -25.20 -19.00 1.74
N ARG A 231 -24.06 -18.33 1.51
CA ARG A 231 -22.95 -18.80 0.68
C ARG A 231 -21.62 -18.50 1.34
N THR A 232 -20.69 -19.44 1.27
CA THR A 232 -19.29 -19.24 1.66
C THR A 232 -18.39 -19.46 0.45
N LEU A 233 -17.55 -18.46 0.15
CA LEU A 233 -16.56 -18.51 -0.91
C LEU A 233 -15.15 -18.50 -0.31
N ASN A 234 -14.36 -19.52 -0.63
CA ASN A 234 -12.97 -19.61 -0.20
C ASN A 234 -12.07 -18.79 -1.12
N MET A 235 -11.27 -17.90 -0.53
CA MET A 235 -10.36 -16.97 -1.21
C MET A 235 -8.94 -17.20 -0.70
N ARG A 236 -8.25 -18.20 -1.27
CA ARG A 236 -6.86 -18.50 -0.89
C ARG A 236 -5.92 -17.50 -1.57
N LEU A 237 -5.23 -16.69 -0.79
CA LEU A 237 -4.18 -15.81 -1.30
C LEU A 237 -2.91 -16.65 -1.50
N THR A 238 -2.39 -16.64 -2.72
CA THR A 238 -1.31 -17.52 -3.15
C THR A 238 -0.25 -16.74 -3.94
N GLY A 239 0.94 -17.31 -4.06
CA GLY A 239 2.09 -16.67 -4.71
C GLY A 239 3.28 -16.56 -3.77
N ASN A 240 4.40 -16.06 -4.30
CA ASN A 240 5.62 -15.83 -3.53
C ASN A 240 6.50 -14.77 -4.20
N MET A 241 7.40 -14.18 -3.42
CA MET A 241 8.35 -13.17 -3.90
C MET A 241 9.32 -13.71 -4.98
N LEU A 242 9.71 -15.00 -4.91
CA LEU A 242 10.70 -15.59 -5.81
C LEU A 242 10.24 -15.61 -7.27
N ARG A 243 8.99 -16.03 -7.50
CA ARG A 243 8.38 -16.12 -8.84
C ARG A 243 7.47 -14.95 -9.18
N PHE A 244 7.16 -14.11 -8.18
CA PHE A 244 6.24 -12.98 -8.28
C PHE A 244 4.88 -13.34 -8.91
N ASN A 245 4.36 -14.53 -8.60
CA ASN A 245 3.17 -15.12 -9.22
C ASN A 245 1.94 -15.03 -8.32
N TRP A 246 1.60 -13.80 -7.91
CA TRP A 246 0.49 -13.55 -6.99
C TRP A 246 -0.86 -13.90 -7.62
N ALA A 247 -1.72 -14.57 -6.85
CA ALA A 247 -2.97 -15.13 -7.37
C ALA A 247 -4.01 -15.35 -6.26
N ILE A 248 -5.28 -15.37 -6.65
CA ILE A 248 -6.38 -15.87 -5.81
C ILE A 248 -6.72 -17.30 -6.25
N ASN A 249 -6.79 -18.22 -5.30
CA ASN A 249 -7.05 -19.64 -5.50
C ASN A 249 -6.07 -20.35 -6.47
N GLY A 250 -4.82 -19.88 -6.50
CA GLY A 250 -3.76 -20.46 -7.32
C GLY A 250 -3.88 -20.17 -8.83
N ARG A 251 -4.79 -19.27 -9.22
CA ARG A 251 -4.99 -18.88 -10.62
C ARG A 251 -4.74 -17.38 -10.78
N PRO A 252 -3.85 -16.97 -11.71
CA PRO A 252 -3.76 -15.57 -12.11
C PRO A 252 -5.12 -15.07 -12.63
N TYR A 253 -5.37 -13.79 -12.48
CA TYR A 253 -6.60 -13.15 -12.93
C TYR A 253 -6.88 -13.40 -14.42
N THR A 254 -8.13 -13.74 -14.74
CA THR A 254 -8.69 -13.64 -16.09
C THR A 254 -10.09 -13.02 -16.02
N PRO A 255 -10.52 -12.22 -17.01
CA PRO A 255 -11.87 -11.64 -17.05
C PRO A 255 -13.01 -12.66 -17.11
N SER A 256 -12.71 -13.91 -17.49
CA SER A 256 -13.66 -15.01 -17.59
C SER A 256 -13.87 -15.76 -16.27
N GLN A 257 -12.89 -15.74 -15.36
CA GLN A 257 -13.03 -16.36 -14.04
C GLN A 257 -13.87 -15.47 -13.13
N ARG A 258 -15.06 -15.97 -12.77
CA ARG A 258 -16.02 -15.25 -11.92
C ARG A 258 -16.56 -16.18 -10.85
N TYR A 259 -16.64 -15.67 -9.63
CA TYR A 259 -17.29 -16.35 -8.51
C TYR A 259 -18.76 -15.91 -8.46
N PRO A 260 -19.72 -16.83 -8.67
CA PRO A 260 -21.13 -16.46 -8.74
C PRO A 260 -21.66 -16.10 -7.34
N VAL A 261 -22.52 -15.09 -7.29
CA VAL A 261 -23.36 -14.72 -6.13
C VAL A 261 -24.79 -14.47 -6.61
N GLU A 262 -25.77 -14.63 -5.72
CA GLU A 262 -27.17 -14.30 -6.00
C GLU A 262 -27.60 -13.07 -5.20
N GLN A 263 -28.45 -12.24 -5.81
CA GLN A 263 -28.94 -11.04 -5.16
C GLN A 263 -29.75 -11.40 -3.90
N GLY A 264 -29.45 -10.73 -2.78
CA GLY A 264 -30.10 -10.92 -1.49
C GLY A 264 -29.43 -11.94 -0.56
N GLU A 265 -28.40 -12.65 -1.04
CA GLU A 265 -27.60 -13.55 -0.20
C GLU A 265 -26.70 -12.77 0.78
N ARG A 266 -26.53 -13.31 1.99
CA ARG A 266 -25.38 -13.02 2.86
C ARG A 266 -24.23 -13.92 2.41
N VAL A 267 -23.19 -13.32 1.85
CA VAL A 267 -22.02 -14.04 1.35
C VAL A 267 -20.85 -13.87 2.32
N ARG A 268 -20.28 -14.99 2.74
CA ARG A 268 -19.02 -15.05 3.48
C ARG A 268 -17.85 -15.22 2.52
N LEU A 269 -16.87 -14.34 2.60
CA LEU A 269 -15.56 -14.52 1.99
C LEU A 269 -14.60 -15.03 3.06
N GLU A 270 -14.06 -16.23 2.88
CA GLU A 270 -12.99 -16.77 3.71
C GLU A 270 -11.63 -16.46 3.07
N PHE A 271 -10.98 -15.39 3.53
CA PHE A 271 -9.60 -15.11 3.16
C PHE A 271 -8.67 -16.04 3.90
N ARG A 272 -7.83 -16.77 3.15
CA ARG A 272 -6.78 -17.62 3.71
C ARG A 272 -5.46 -17.22 3.10
N ASN A 273 -4.60 -16.57 3.88
CA ASN A 273 -3.30 -16.14 3.37
C ASN A 273 -2.28 -17.26 3.48
N LEU A 274 -1.99 -17.92 2.35
CA LEU A 274 -1.02 -19.01 2.27
C LEU A 274 0.39 -18.50 1.90
N THR A 275 0.56 -17.19 1.78
CA THR A 275 1.82 -16.57 1.40
C THR A 275 2.60 -16.11 2.64
N LYS A 276 3.87 -15.72 2.43
CA LYS A 276 4.70 -15.09 3.48
C LYS A 276 4.64 -13.55 3.46
N MET A 277 3.74 -12.98 2.66
CA MET A 277 3.47 -11.54 2.59
C MET A 277 2.10 -11.24 3.18
N TRP A 278 1.95 -10.05 3.76
CA TRP A 278 0.65 -9.48 4.08
C TRP A 278 -0.05 -8.95 2.81
N HIS A 279 -1.38 -8.90 2.83
CA HIS A 279 -2.19 -8.40 1.71
C HIS A 279 -3.37 -7.57 2.23
N PRO A 280 -3.50 -6.28 1.85
CA PRO A 280 -4.75 -5.56 2.04
C PRO A 280 -5.73 -5.99 0.95
N VAL A 281 -6.74 -6.79 1.27
CA VAL A 281 -7.72 -7.28 0.30
C VAL A 281 -8.91 -6.33 0.26
N HIS A 282 -9.23 -5.82 -0.93
CA HIS A 282 -10.30 -4.86 -1.19
C HIS A 282 -11.40 -5.49 -2.07
N LEU A 283 -12.66 -5.23 -1.72
CA LEU A 283 -13.83 -5.63 -2.49
C LEU A 283 -14.56 -4.40 -3.05
N HIS A 284 -14.80 -4.39 -4.35
CA HIS A 284 -15.55 -3.33 -5.01
C HIS A 284 -17.05 -3.46 -4.76
N GLY A 285 -17.74 -2.32 -4.80
CA GLY A 285 -19.22 -2.25 -4.82
C GLY A 285 -19.92 -2.66 -3.53
N HIS A 286 -19.17 -3.12 -2.51
CA HIS A 286 -19.72 -3.61 -1.25
C HIS A 286 -18.83 -3.21 -0.08
N SER A 287 -19.42 -3.09 1.09
CA SER A 287 -18.70 -3.22 2.36
C SER A 287 -18.95 -4.59 2.97
N PHE A 288 -17.95 -5.13 3.65
CA PHE A 288 -18.00 -6.38 4.40
C PHE A 288 -17.74 -6.16 5.89
N ARG A 289 -18.28 -7.05 6.70
CA ARG A 289 -18.15 -7.01 8.16
C ARG A 289 -16.99 -7.88 8.58
N LEU A 290 -16.11 -7.33 9.40
CA LEU A 290 -15.09 -8.10 10.10
C LEU A 290 -15.73 -9.00 11.19
N PRO A 291 -15.06 -10.10 11.58
CA PRO A 291 -15.60 -11.04 12.56
C PRO A 291 -15.82 -10.41 13.95
N ASP A 292 -16.54 -11.12 14.82
CA ASP A 292 -16.70 -10.79 16.24
C ASP A 292 -17.25 -9.37 16.54
N GLY A 293 -18.17 -8.90 15.69
CA GLY A 293 -18.73 -7.55 15.80
C GLY A 293 -17.76 -6.44 15.38
N GLY A 294 -16.71 -6.80 14.64
CA GLY A 294 -15.75 -5.89 14.05
C GLY A 294 -16.39 -4.87 13.09
N PRO A 295 -15.60 -3.89 12.62
CA PRO A 295 -16.10 -2.79 11.80
C PRO A 295 -16.63 -3.27 10.43
N LEU A 296 -17.51 -2.45 9.85
CA LEU A 296 -17.92 -2.55 8.45
C LEU A 296 -16.89 -1.80 7.59
N LYS A 297 -16.24 -2.51 6.68
CA LYS A 297 -15.08 -2.02 5.90
C LYS A 297 -15.19 -2.47 4.45
N ASP A 298 -14.37 -1.94 3.56
CA ASP A 298 -14.24 -2.47 2.18
C ASP A 298 -12.85 -3.02 1.89
N THR A 299 -11.90 -2.82 2.82
CA THR A 299 -10.53 -3.29 2.71
C THR A 299 -10.08 -3.84 4.06
N THR A 300 -9.39 -4.99 4.08
CA THR A 300 -8.79 -5.52 5.31
C THR A 300 -7.41 -6.11 5.07
N ILE A 301 -6.50 -5.89 6.00
CA ILE A 301 -5.19 -6.54 6.01
C ILE A 301 -5.37 -8.02 6.38
N VAL A 302 -4.78 -8.90 5.58
CA VAL A 302 -4.66 -10.34 5.86
C VAL A 302 -3.17 -10.66 5.95
N ARG A 303 -2.68 -10.96 7.16
CA ARG A 303 -1.27 -11.23 7.44
C ARG A 303 -0.88 -12.67 7.03
N PRO A 304 0.41 -13.01 6.95
CA PRO A 304 0.83 -14.38 6.67
C PRO A 304 0.20 -15.40 7.61
N ASP A 305 -0.20 -16.53 7.03
CA ASP A 305 -0.81 -17.66 7.72
C ASP A 305 -2.11 -17.31 8.49
N GLU A 306 -2.69 -16.13 8.23
CA GLU A 306 -3.94 -15.65 8.83
C GLU A 306 -5.16 -16.09 8.00
N ASN A 307 -6.25 -16.43 8.71
CA ASN A 307 -7.56 -16.67 8.12
C ASN A 307 -8.55 -15.64 8.65
N ILE A 308 -9.20 -14.91 7.76
CA ILE A 308 -10.22 -13.91 8.10
C ILE A 308 -11.49 -14.23 7.32
N ALA A 309 -12.60 -14.43 8.04
CA ALA A 309 -13.92 -14.56 7.44
C ALA A 309 -14.65 -13.22 7.52
N VAL A 310 -15.01 -12.68 6.36
CA VAL A 310 -15.77 -11.43 6.27
C VAL A 310 -17.10 -11.67 5.58
N ASP A 311 -18.11 -10.88 5.96
CA ASP A 311 -19.49 -11.09 5.53
C ASP A 311 -20.04 -9.84 4.83
N PHE A 312 -20.48 -9.95 3.58
CA PHE A 312 -21.17 -8.89 2.85
C PHE A 312 -22.59 -9.30 2.44
N ASP A 313 -23.48 -8.34 2.26
CA ASP A 313 -24.81 -8.55 1.72
C ASP A 313 -24.74 -8.32 0.20
N ALA A 314 -25.17 -9.29 -0.61
CA ALA A 314 -25.15 -9.19 -2.06
C ALA A 314 -26.37 -8.39 -2.57
N ASP A 315 -26.36 -7.07 -2.38
CA ASP A 315 -27.47 -6.16 -2.68
C ASP A 315 -27.23 -5.22 -3.86
N ASN A 316 -26.08 -5.35 -4.53
CA ASN A 316 -25.64 -4.47 -5.60
C ASN A 316 -25.30 -5.25 -6.89
N PRO A 317 -26.29 -5.61 -7.73
CA PRO A 317 -26.08 -6.44 -8.91
C PRO A 317 -25.04 -5.89 -9.89
N GLY A 318 -24.04 -6.71 -10.21
CA GLY A 318 -22.97 -6.30 -11.12
C GLY A 318 -21.82 -7.31 -11.21
N LEU A 319 -20.70 -6.84 -11.76
CA LEU A 319 -19.40 -7.52 -11.70
C LEU A 319 -18.49 -6.68 -10.82
N TRP A 320 -17.97 -7.27 -9.75
CA TRP A 320 -17.20 -6.55 -8.74
C TRP A 320 -15.84 -7.21 -8.54
N MET A 321 -14.79 -6.41 -8.65
CA MET A 321 -13.43 -6.91 -8.42
C MET A 321 -13.19 -7.16 -6.93
N LEU A 322 -12.48 -8.24 -6.66
CA LEU A 322 -11.88 -8.55 -5.36
C LEU A 322 -10.38 -8.69 -5.61
N HIS A 323 -9.56 -7.86 -4.99
CA HIS A 323 -8.12 -7.88 -5.25
C HIS A 323 -7.27 -7.46 -4.05
N CYS A 324 -6.00 -7.82 -4.08
CA CYS A 324 -5.01 -7.19 -3.21
C CYS A 324 -4.81 -5.73 -3.63
N HIS A 325 -4.75 -4.81 -2.67
CA HIS A 325 -4.52 -3.39 -2.91
C HIS A 325 -3.02 -3.02 -2.80
N ASN A 326 -2.15 -4.02 -2.74
CA ASN A 326 -0.78 -3.84 -3.20
C ASN A 326 -0.79 -3.92 -4.74
N ILE A 327 -0.53 -2.81 -5.41
CA ILE A 327 -0.65 -2.69 -6.86
C ILE A 327 0.24 -3.71 -7.58
N TYR A 328 1.43 -3.99 -7.06
CA TYR A 328 2.32 -4.97 -7.67
C TYR A 328 1.77 -6.39 -7.56
N HIS A 329 1.05 -6.70 -6.47
CA HIS A 329 0.39 -8.00 -6.30
C HIS A 329 -0.88 -8.11 -7.16
N SER A 330 -1.67 -7.04 -7.29
CA SER A 330 -2.85 -7.06 -8.16
C SER A 330 -2.47 -7.19 -9.62
N GLU A 331 -1.56 -6.35 -10.10
CA GLU A 331 -1.14 -6.32 -11.51
C GLU A 331 -0.48 -7.64 -11.94
N SER A 332 0.17 -8.37 -11.02
CA SER A 332 0.69 -9.71 -11.33
C SER A 332 -0.36 -10.82 -11.27
N GLY A 333 -1.59 -10.54 -10.81
CA GLY A 333 -2.71 -11.48 -10.87
C GLY A 333 -3.44 -11.81 -9.56
N MET A 334 -3.15 -11.19 -8.40
CA MET A 334 -3.93 -11.41 -7.17
C MET A 334 -5.26 -10.63 -7.20
N MET A 335 -6.09 -11.01 -8.17
CA MET A 335 -7.39 -10.42 -8.42
C MET A 335 -8.38 -11.49 -8.85
N THR A 336 -9.66 -11.25 -8.59
CA THR A 336 -10.75 -12.02 -9.15
C THR A 336 -12.01 -11.17 -9.24
N VAL A 337 -13.10 -11.74 -9.77
CA VAL A 337 -14.38 -11.06 -9.94
C VAL A 337 -15.46 -11.85 -9.22
N LEU A 338 -16.26 -11.17 -8.41
CA LEU A 338 -17.57 -11.64 -7.97
C LEU A 338 -18.60 -11.21 -9.03
N GLY A 339 -19.44 -12.14 -9.46
CA GLY A 339 -20.44 -11.89 -10.50
C GLY A 339 -21.83 -12.31 -10.07
N TYR A 340 -22.79 -11.39 -10.18
CA TYR A 340 -24.18 -11.73 -9.92
C TYR A 340 -24.73 -12.62 -11.02
N ARG A 341 -25.41 -13.70 -10.64
CA ARG A 341 -26.12 -14.56 -11.59
C ARG A 341 -27.26 -13.77 -12.21
N ARG A 342 -27.42 -13.89 -13.53
CA ARG A 342 -28.63 -13.44 -14.20
C ARG A 342 -29.72 -14.47 -13.90
N ASN A 343 -30.83 -14.01 -13.35
CA ASN A 343 -32.02 -14.83 -13.14
C ASN A 343 -32.66 -15.22 -14.47
#